data_AF-A0A6P0Z241-F1
#
_entry.id   AF-A0A6P0Z241-F1
#
_cell.length_a   1.000
_cell.length_b   1.000
_cell.length_c   1.000
_cell.angle_alpha   90.00
_cell.angle_beta   90.00
_cell.angle_gamma   90.00
#
_symmetry.space_group_name_H-M   'P 1'
#
loop_
_entity.id
_entity.type
_entity.pdbx_description
1 polymer ?
#
loop_
_entity_poly.entity_id
_entity_poly.type
_entity_poly.pdbx_seq_one_letter_code
_entity_poly.pdbx_strand_id
1 'polypeptide(L)'
;MLQRFYNLPIRNKQLLGLFTSEVISILGLVGVGALLIVSSGQSQLRNQAKSELVVTQLNYNTKIDQMGFGFRGQSDNFAIIAAANQGDALTPDLKQKVKKILQNEIKAREIEYATLVDRNGNIIVNANAN
;
A
#
# COMPACT_ATOMS: atom_id res chain seq x y z
N MET A 1 -29.59 -54.70 1.48
CA MET A 1 -28.17 -54.51 1.86
C MET A 1 -27.86 -54.90 3.32
N LEU A 2 -28.72 -54.57 4.30
CA LEU A 2 -28.51 -54.95 5.72
C LEU A 2 -28.49 -56.47 6.00
N GLN A 3 -29.28 -57.29 5.30
CA GLN A 3 -29.29 -58.75 5.50
C GLN A 3 -27.95 -59.42 5.12
N ARG A 4 -27.23 -58.87 4.13
CA ARG A 4 -25.92 -59.36 3.70
C ARG A 4 -24.82 -59.08 4.74
N PHE A 5 -24.98 -58.00 5.51
CA PHE A 5 -24.14 -57.66 6.66
C PHE A 5 -24.39 -58.57 7.86
N TYR A 6 -25.64 -58.94 8.10
CA TYR A 6 -26.00 -59.83 9.21
C TYR A 6 -25.49 -61.25 9.05
N ASN A 7 -25.31 -61.73 7.82
CA ASN A 7 -24.86 -63.10 7.52
C ASN A 7 -23.33 -63.29 7.48
N LEU A 8 -22.53 -62.27 7.82
CA LEU A 8 -21.08 -62.37 7.85
C LEU A 8 -20.56 -62.99 9.17
N PRO A 9 -19.46 -63.77 9.15
CA PRO A 9 -18.80 -64.27 10.36
C PRO A 9 -18.47 -63.12 11.32
N ILE A 10 -18.61 -63.35 12.62
CA ILE A 10 -18.42 -62.34 13.68
C ILE A 10 -17.09 -61.57 13.54
N ARG A 11 -16.01 -62.29 13.16
CA ARG A 11 -14.69 -61.71 12.86
C ARG A 11 -14.72 -60.63 11.78
N ASN A 12 -15.50 -60.83 10.72
CA ASN A 12 -15.57 -59.88 9.61
C ASN A 12 -16.40 -58.64 9.98
N LYS A 13 -17.38 -58.78 10.88
CA LYS A 13 -18.16 -57.65 11.40
C LYS A 13 -17.31 -56.74 12.30
N GLN A 14 -16.46 -57.33 13.14
CA GLN A 14 -15.53 -56.59 14.00
C GLN A 14 -14.48 -55.83 13.19
N LEU A 15 -13.87 -56.48 12.19
CA LEU A 15 -12.91 -55.83 11.30
C LEU A 15 -13.54 -54.66 10.54
N LEU A 16 -14.76 -54.84 10.01
CA LEU A 16 -15.44 -53.80 9.24
C LEU A 16 -15.84 -52.60 10.11
N GLY A 17 -16.27 -52.83 11.35
CA GLY A 17 -16.48 -51.78 12.34
C GLY A 17 -15.19 -50.99 12.62
N LEU A 18 -14.08 -51.70 12.86
CA LEU A 18 -12.77 -51.08 13.10
C LEU A 18 -12.36 -50.19 11.92
N PHE A 19 -12.39 -50.73 10.70
CA PHE A 19 -12.07 -50.00 9.47
C PHE A 19 -12.97 -48.77 9.26
N THR A 20 -14.27 -48.90 9.47
CA THR A 20 -15.17 -47.73 9.33
C THR A 20 -14.87 -46.64 10.35
N SER A 21 -14.53 -47.00 11.60
CA SER A 21 -14.20 -46.03 12.64
C SER A 21 -12.88 -45.30 12.36
N GLU A 22 -11.87 -46.00 11.85
CA GLU A 22 -10.60 -45.40 11.45
C GLU A 22 -10.78 -44.45 10.26
N VAL A 23 -11.54 -44.87 9.24
CA VAL A 23 -11.82 -44.02 8.07
C VAL A 23 -12.56 -42.75 8.47
N ILE A 24 -13.60 -42.85 9.31
CA ILE A 24 -14.35 -41.67 9.79
C ILE A 24 -13.44 -40.76 10.62
N SER A 25 -12.58 -41.33 11.48
CA SER A 25 -11.69 -40.55 12.33
C SER A 25 -10.65 -39.79 11.50
N ILE A 26 -10.03 -40.44 10.50
CA ILE A 26 -9.05 -39.81 9.62
C ILE A 26 -9.72 -38.72 8.78
N LEU A 27 -10.85 -39.04 8.13
CA LEU A 27 -11.54 -38.05 7.28
C LEU A 27 -12.09 -36.88 8.10
N GLY A 28 -12.58 -37.12 9.32
CA GLY A 28 -13.03 -36.08 10.22
C GLY A 28 -11.90 -35.14 10.62
N LEU A 29 -10.76 -35.68 11.06
CA LEU A 29 -9.61 -34.88 11.46
C LEU A 29 -9.00 -34.11 10.29
N VAL A 30 -8.82 -34.76 9.14
CA VAL A 30 -8.28 -34.11 7.93
C VAL A 30 -9.24 -33.05 7.42
N GLY A 31 -10.55 -33.32 7.39
CA GLY A 31 -11.56 -32.37 6.95
C GLY A 31 -11.64 -31.13 7.84
N VAL A 32 -11.70 -31.32 9.16
CA VAL A 32 -11.70 -30.21 10.13
C VAL A 32 -10.39 -29.44 10.07
N GLY A 33 -9.25 -30.14 9.98
CA GLY A 33 -7.94 -29.52 9.83
C GLY A 33 -7.85 -28.66 8.57
N ALA A 34 -8.31 -29.17 7.43
CA ALA A 34 -8.34 -28.43 6.17
C ALA A 34 -9.22 -27.18 6.26
N LEU A 35 -10.42 -27.28 6.84
CA LEU A 35 -11.31 -26.13 7.06
C LEU A 35 -10.68 -25.06 7.95
N LEU A 36 -10.03 -25.47 9.05
CA LEU A 36 -9.34 -24.57 9.95
C LEU A 36 -8.16 -23.89 9.26
N ILE A 37 -7.35 -24.62 8.49
CA ILE A 37 -6.22 -24.07 7.73
C ILE A 37 -6.71 -23.05 6.70
N VAL A 38 -7.74 -23.38 5.93
CA VAL A 38 -8.29 -22.47 4.91
C VAL A 38 -8.88 -21.22 5.56
N SER A 39 -9.68 -21.37 6.61
CA SER A 39 -10.31 -20.25 7.31
C SER A 39 -9.28 -19.34 7.98
N SER A 40 -8.30 -19.92 8.70
CA SER A 40 -7.22 -19.15 9.33
C SER A 40 -6.33 -18.48 8.31
N GLY A 41 -5.97 -19.17 7.22
CA GLY A 41 -5.21 -18.61 6.10
C GLY A 41 -5.92 -17.42 5.44
N GLN A 42 -7.22 -17.54 5.15
CA GLN A 42 -8.02 -16.41 4.62
C GLN A 42 -8.08 -15.23 5.60
N SER A 43 -8.27 -15.51 6.89
CA SER A 43 -8.26 -14.46 7.91
C SER A 43 -6.89 -13.76 7.99
N GLN A 44 -5.80 -14.52 7.91
CA GLN A 44 -4.44 -13.98 7.91
C GLN A 44 -4.17 -13.11 6.68
N LEU A 45 -4.54 -13.57 5.48
CA LEU A 45 -4.42 -12.78 4.25
C LEU A 45 -5.23 -11.47 4.32
N ARG A 46 -6.46 -11.52 4.87
CA ARG A 46 -7.27 -10.31 5.06
C ARG A 46 -6.64 -9.33 6.04
N ASN A 47 -6.09 -9.83 7.14
CA ASN A 47 -5.43 -8.99 8.14
C ASN A 47 -4.13 -8.40 7.57
N GLN A 48 -3.37 -9.16 6.79
CA GLN A 48 -2.19 -8.67 6.07
C GLN A 48 -2.56 -7.57 5.09
N ALA A 49 -3.56 -7.79 4.23
CA ALA A 49 -4.03 -6.79 3.27
C ALA A 49 -4.50 -5.50 3.97
N LYS A 50 -5.17 -5.59 5.12
CA LYS A 50 -5.54 -4.42 5.93
C LYS A 50 -4.32 -3.67 6.47
N SER A 51 -3.34 -4.40 7.02
CA SER A 51 -2.11 -3.80 7.52
C SER A 51 -1.31 -3.13 6.40
N GLU A 52 -1.18 -3.78 5.24
CA GLU A 52 -0.52 -3.22 4.05
C GLU A 52 -1.25 -1.97 3.54
N LEU A 53 -2.58 -1.97 3.55
CA LEU A 53 -3.37 -0.79 3.18
C LEU A 53 -3.10 0.38 4.14
N VAL A 54 -3.08 0.13 5.45
CA VAL A 54 -2.79 1.17 6.46
C VAL A 54 -1.36 1.70 6.32
N VAL A 55 -0.37 0.82 6.15
CA VAL A 55 1.03 1.24 5.93
C VAL A 55 1.16 2.05 4.65
N THR A 56 0.51 1.63 3.57
CA THR A 56 0.46 2.38 2.31
C THR A 56 -0.14 3.77 2.51
N GLN A 57 -1.25 3.87 3.25
CA GLN A 57 -1.88 5.15 3.56
C GLN A 57 -0.96 6.06 4.39
N LEU A 58 -0.26 5.52 5.39
CA LEU A 58 0.70 6.26 6.20
C LEU A 58 1.89 6.74 5.36
N ASN A 59 2.45 5.89 4.51
CA ASN A 59 3.54 6.25 3.61
C ASN A 59 3.11 7.36 2.64
N TYR A 60 1.91 7.25 2.08
CA TYR A 60 1.33 8.28 1.23
C TYR A 60 1.15 9.62 1.96
N ASN A 61 0.51 9.61 3.14
CA ASN A 61 0.30 10.82 3.93
C ASN A 61 1.63 11.47 4.36
N THR A 62 2.60 10.66 4.78
CA THR A 62 3.93 11.16 5.17
C THR A 62 4.64 11.81 3.97
N LYS A 63 4.50 11.25 2.76
CA LYS A 63 5.04 11.86 1.54
C LYS A 63 4.38 13.22 1.26
N ILE A 64 3.05 13.33 1.43
CA ILE A 64 2.35 14.62 1.31
C ILE A 64 2.87 15.63 2.33
N ASP A 65 2.98 15.25 3.60
CA ASP A 65 3.46 16.13 4.66
C ASP A 65 4.90 16.58 4.39
N GLN A 66 5.77 15.66 3.93
CA GLN A 66 7.14 15.99 3.52
C GLN A 66 7.19 17.01 2.38
N MET A 67 6.30 16.91 1.38
CA MET A 67 6.19 17.91 0.33
C MET A 67 5.74 19.26 0.92
N GLY A 68 4.69 19.27 1.74
CA GLY A 68 4.17 20.47 2.38
C GLY A 68 5.21 21.20 3.25
N PHE A 69 5.94 20.48 4.10
CA PHE A 69 6.99 21.07 4.93
C PHE A 69 8.16 21.61 4.10
N GLY A 70 8.52 20.94 3.01
CA GLY A 70 9.54 21.42 2.10
C GLY A 70 9.21 22.73 1.44
N PHE A 71 8.02 22.79 0.80
CA PHE A 71 7.57 24.01 0.15
C PHE A 71 7.31 25.14 1.12
N ARG A 72 6.84 24.84 2.35
CA ARG A 72 6.78 25.84 3.43
C ARG A 72 8.18 26.34 3.81
N GLY A 73 9.17 25.47 3.89
CA GLY A 73 10.55 25.90 4.13
C GLY A 73 11.09 26.81 3.02
N GLN A 74 10.70 26.56 1.77
CA GLN A 74 11.09 27.41 0.64
C GLN A 74 10.23 28.67 0.48
N SER A 75 9.05 28.77 1.10
CA SER A 75 8.22 29.98 0.99
C SER A 75 8.89 31.19 1.63
N ASP A 76 9.76 30.96 2.62
CA ASP A 76 10.54 32.00 3.29
C ASP A 76 11.87 32.31 2.58
N ASN A 77 12.17 31.61 1.47
CA ASN A 77 13.38 31.84 0.70
C ASN A 77 13.32 33.20 0.00
N PHE A 78 14.33 34.05 0.23
CA PHE A 78 14.38 35.39 -0.34
C PHE A 78 14.25 35.41 -1.87
N ALA A 79 14.83 34.44 -2.58
CA ALA A 79 14.73 34.36 -4.04
C ALA A 79 13.29 34.02 -4.49
N ILE A 80 12.59 33.16 -3.75
CA ILE A 80 11.19 32.81 -4.02
C ILE A 80 10.27 34.01 -3.77
N ILE A 81 10.44 34.69 -2.63
CA ILE A 81 9.67 35.89 -2.29
C ILE A 81 9.91 37.00 -3.32
N ALA A 82 11.18 37.26 -3.65
CA ALA A 82 11.54 38.28 -4.64
C ALA A 82 10.92 37.96 -6.01
N ALA A 83 10.93 36.69 -6.42
CA ALA A 83 10.32 36.29 -7.68
C ALA A 83 8.80 36.40 -7.69
N ALA A 84 8.15 36.04 -6.58
CA ALA A 84 6.71 36.20 -6.42
C ALA A 84 6.27 37.68 -6.46
N ASN A 85 7.11 38.60 -5.98
CA ASN A 85 6.84 40.04 -6.03
C ASN A 85 7.09 40.67 -7.41
N GLN A 86 8.05 40.15 -8.18
CA GLN A 86 8.35 40.66 -9.53
C GLN A 86 7.41 40.12 -10.61
N GLY A 87 6.84 38.92 -10.41
CA GLY A 87 5.95 38.28 -11.37
C GLY A 87 6.61 38.15 -12.75
N ASP A 88 5.95 38.64 -13.80
CA ASP A 88 6.43 38.56 -15.18
C ASP A 88 7.66 39.44 -15.47
N ALA A 89 7.96 40.44 -14.64
CA ALA A 89 9.14 41.30 -14.78
C ALA A 89 10.42 40.68 -14.21
N LEU A 90 10.44 39.35 -14.05
CA LEU A 90 11.52 38.63 -13.39
C LEU A 90 12.83 38.70 -14.17
N THR A 91 13.91 39.08 -13.49
CA THR A 91 15.25 39.07 -14.12
C THR A 91 15.69 37.63 -14.44
N PRO A 92 16.46 37.41 -15.54
CA PRO A 92 16.93 36.07 -15.91
C PRO A 92 17.72 35.36 -14.80
N ASP A 93 18.55 36.09 -14.06
CA ASP A 93 19.34 35.54 -12.96
C ASP A 93 18.47 35.04 -11.81
N LEU A 94 17.44 35.80 -11.45
CA LEU A 94 16.50 35.42 -10.39
C LEU A 94 15.64 34.22 -10.83
N LYS A 95 15.21 34.21 -12.09
CA LYS A 95 14.52 33.07 -12.71
C LYS A 95 15.35 31.79 -12.62
N GLN A 96 16.64 31.86 -12.95
CA GLN A 96 17.53 30.69 -12.88
C GLN A 96 17.76 30.22 -11.43
N LYS A 97 17.93 31.14 -10.48
CA LYS A 97 18.06 30.81 -9.05
C LYS A 97 16.82 30.09 -8.53
N VAL A 98 15.62 30.63 -8.81
CA VAL A 98 14.36 29.99 -8.43
C VAL A 98 14.19 28.64 -9.09
N LYS A 99 14.48 28.54 -10.40
CA LYS A 99 14.44 27.25 -11.11
C LYS A 99 15.30 26.20 -10.43
N LYS A 100 16.52 26.55 -10.03
CA LYS A 100 17.44 25.65 -9.31
C LYS A 100 16.91 25.26 -7.93
N ILE A 101 16.30 26.18 -7.18
CA ILE A 101 15.66 25.87 -5.90
C ILE A 101 14.54 24.84 -6.09
N LEU A 102 13.64 25.08 -7.05
CA LEU A 102 12.54 24.15 -7.35
C LEU A 102 13.04 22.79 -7.84
N GLN A 103 14.10 22.75 -8.65
CA GLN A 103 14.75 21.50 -9.08
C GLN A 103 15.39 20.73 -7.92
N ASN A 104 15.93 21.43 -6.92
CA ASN A 104 16.47 20.79 -5.72
C ASN A 104 15.35 20.19 -4.87
N GLU A 105 14.20 20.87 -4.73
CA GLU A 105 13.03 20.28 -4.06
C GLU A 105 12.51 19.04 -4.81
N ILE A 106 12.49 19.09 -6.15
CA ILE A 106 12.15 17.92 -6.99
C ILE A 106 13.03 16.72 -6.66
N LYS A 107 14.34 16.93 -6.63
CA LYS A 107 15.30 15.85 -6.35
C LYS A 107 15.23 15.36 -4.92
N ALA A 108 15.14 16.28 -3.95
CA ALA A 108 15.16 15.95 -2.54
C ALA A 108 13.90 15.19 -2.09
N ARG A 109 12.78 15.40 -2.78
CA ARG A 109 11.47 14.85 -2.39
C ARG A 109 10.86 13.93 -3.43
N GLU A 110 11.56 13.65 -4.53
CA GLU A 110 11.10 12.82 -5.64
C GLU A 110 9.71 13.23 -6.14
N ILE A 111 9.49 14.53 -6.32
CA ILE A 111 8.23 15.05 -6.86
C ILE A 111 8.35 15.18 -8.37
N GLU A 112 7.23 15.02 -9.08
CA GLU A 112 7.25 15.02 -10.54
C GLU A 112 7.45 16.43 -11.12
N TYR A 113 6.78 17.42 -10.51
CA TYR A 113 6.77 18.80 -10.98
C TYR A 113 6.80 19.79 -9.82
N ALA A 114 7.51 20.91 -10.01
CA ALA A 114 7.50 22.04 -9.09
C ALA A 114 7.44 23.37 -9.87
N THR A 115 6.45 24.19 -9.54
CA THR A 115 6.18 25.45 -10.25
C THR A 115 5.88 26.56 -9.25
N LEU A 116 6.52 27.72 -9.44
CA LEU A 116 6.16 28.96 -8.77
C LEU A 116 5.10 29.68 -9.60
N VAL A 117 3.98 30.03 -8.97
CA VAL A 117 2.86 30.75 -9.57
C VAL A 117 2.64 32.10 -8.91
N ASP A 118 2.04 33.04 -9.65
CA ASP A 118 1.57 34.31 -9.11
C ASP A 118 0.24 34.16 -8.36
N ARG A 119 -0.31 35.27 -7.85
CA ARG A 119 -1.61 35.29 -7.15
C ARG A 119 -2.80 34.94 -8.05
N ASN A 120 -2.64 35.05 -9.36
CA ASN A 120 -3.67 34.74 -10.35
C ASN A 120 -3.54 33.30 -10.89
N GLY A 121 -2.53 32.54 -10.44
CA GLY A 121 -2.25 31.18 -10.91
C GLY A 121 -1.38 31.11 -12.17
N ASN A 122 -0.84 32.23 -12.66
CA ASN A 122 0.07 32.24 -13.80
C ASN A 122 1.45 31.70 -13.39
N ILE A 123 2.08 30.95 -14.30
CA ILE A 123 3.40 30.36 -14.07
C ILE A 123 4.48 31.44 -14.17
N ILE A 124 5.19 31.69 -13.07
CA ILE A 124 6.37 32.57 -13.04
C ILE A 124 7.62 31.75 -13.42
N VAL A 125 7.81 30.60 -12.73
CA VAL A 125 8.94 29.70 -12.98
C VAL A 125 8.50 28.26 -12.89
N ASN A 126 8.82 27.47 -13.91
CA ASN A 126 8.62 26.02 -13.93
C ASN A 126 10.00 25.33 -13.89
N ALA A 127 10.17 24.39 -12.97
CA ALA A 127 11.43 23.65 -12.79
C ALA A 127 11.73 22.66 -13.92
N ASN A 128 10.67 22.16 -14.58
CA ASN A 128 10.69 21.13 -15.60
C ASN A 128 10.69 21.72 -17.03
N ALA A 129 10.37 23.00 -17.20
CA ALA A 129 10.51 23.68 -18.49
C ALA A 129 11.99 23.87 -18.82
N ASN A 130 12.40 23.62 -20.07
CA ASN A 130 13.77 23.84 -20.53
C ASN A 130 14.09 25.34 -20.64
#